data_AF-A0A937W4B7-F1
#
_entry.id   AF-A0A937W4B7-F1
#
_cell.length_a   1.000
_cell.length_b   1.000
_cell.length_c   1.000
_cell.angle_alpha   90.00
_cell.angle_beta   90.00
_cell.angle_gamma   90.00
#
_symmetry.space_group_name_H-M   'P 1'
#
loop_
_entity.id
_entity.type
_entity.pdbx_description
1 polymer ?
#
loop_
_entity_poly.entity_id
_entity_poly.type
_entity_poly.pdbx_seq_one_letter_code
_entity_poly.pdbx_strand_id
1 'polypeptide(L)'
;MSHARLTLSRMDVAQQHDAFARDVAQGLTASPKTLPAKYFYDAHGSQLYEQICTLPEYYPYRAERDILDTYASEIYGAMGHLPLIELGSGNAAKTRYLLDAYAATGQPVLYCPVDISLAALEESASKLLAEYPMLSIHAMHADFARNPGVINTLGLPRKALAFFGSNLGNFTRAESLDFLRDIGTLLGPDDVFLLGVDLQKSQTLLLPAYDDAQGVTAAFNINLLHRMNRELDANFDVLSFDHVALYNVEQARIEMHLRSSL
;
A
#
# COMPACT_ATOMS: atom_id res chain seq x y z
N MET A 1 31.60 -12.94 -11.64
CA MET A 1 31.32 -12.08 -10.48
C MET A 1 29.81 -12.10 -10.29
N SER A 2 29.31 -12.65 -9.19
CA SER A 2 27.86 -12.64 -8.92
C SER A 2 27.46 -11.18 -8.66
N HIS A 3 26.71 -10.57 -9.59
CA HIS A 3 26.03 -9.33 -9.29
C HIS A 3 24.93 -9.66 -8.29
N ALA A 4 24.89 -8.95 -7.16
CA ALA A 4 23.82 -9.10 -6.18
C ALA A 4 22.49 -8.83 -6.90
N ARG A 5 21.55 -9.79 -6.82
CA ARG A 5 20.20 -9.66 -7.40
C ARG A 5 19.27 -8.79 -6.56
N LEU A 6 19.76 -8.22 -5.46
CA LEU A 6 19.04 -7.33 -4.57
C LEU A 6 19.81 -6.02 -4.39
N THR A 7 19.13 -4.92 -4.70
CA THR A 7 19.51 -3.57 -4.31
C THR A 7 18.42 -3.01 -3.40
N LEU A 8 18.79 -2.30 -2.33
CA LEU A 8 17.86 -1.68 -1.40
C LEU A 8 18.21 -0.20 -1.20
N SER A 9 17.30 0.69 -1.61
CA SER A 9 17.36 2.11 -1.35
C SER A 9 16.55 2.42 -0.08
N ARG A 10 17.16 3.12 0.89
CA ARG A 10 16.53 3.43 2.18
C ARG A 10 16.24 4.92 2.32
N MET A 11 15.01 5.27 2.70
CA MET A 11 14.73 6.59 3.27
C MET A 11 15.36 6.72 4.66
N ASP A 12 15.59 7.97 5.08
CA ASP A 12 16.10 8.29 6.41
C ASP A 12 15.01 8.08 7.48
N VAL A 13 15.33 7.24 8.47
CA VAL A 13 14.43 6.90 9.58
C VAL A 13 14.15 8.11 10.47
N ALA A 14 15.14 8.99 10.69
CA ALA A 14 14.95 10.21 11.47
C ALA A 14 13.96 11.15 10.76
N GLN A 15 14.10 11.27 9.43
CA GLN A 15 13.17 12.03 8.61
C GLN A 15 11.73 11.47 8.66
N GLN A 16 11.59 10.14 8.74
CA GLN A 16 10.29 9.47 8.89
C GLN A 16 9.64 9.77 10.24
N HIS A 17 10.42 9.67 11.33
CA HIS A 17 9.96 9.97 12.68
C HIS A 17 9.54 11.44 12.81
N ASP A 18 10.38 12.37 12.35
CA ASP A 18 10.07 13.80 12.35
C ASP A 18 8.82 14.12 11.51
N ALA A 19 8.65 13.43 10.37
CA ALA A 19 7.45 13.56 9.56
C ALA A 19 6.21 13.04 10.30
N PHE A 20 6.31 11.90 10.99
CA PHE A 20 5.21 11.38 11.81
C PHE A 20 4.83 12.34 12.94
N ALA A 21 5.80 12.86 13.69
CA ALA A 21 5.56 13.82 14.76
C ALA A 21 4.85 15.09 14.24
N ARG A 22 5.30 15.64 13.11
CA ARG A 22 4.67 16.81 12.49
C ARG A 22 3.22 16.54 12.05
N ASP A 23 3.00 15.42 11.37
CA ASP A 23 1.67 15.06 10.86
C ASP A 23 0.70 14.79 12.00
N VAL A 24 1.16 14.15 13.09
CA VAL A 24 0.37 13.94 14.31
C VAL A 24 0.03 15.28 14.98
N ALA A 25 1.00 16.17 15.15
CA ALA A 25 0.76 17.48 15.76
C ALA A 25 -0.25 18.30 14.94
N GLN A 26 -0.08 18.36 13.61
CA GLN A 26 -1.03 19.04 12.72
C GLN A 26 -2.41 18.38 12.75
N GLY A 27 -2.46 17.06 12.69
CA GLY A 27 -3.69 16.29 12.64
C GLY A 27 -4.54 16.38 13.91
N LEU A 28 -3.90 16.32 15.08
CA LEU A 28 -4.59 16.40 16.38
C LEU A 28 -4.99 17.83 16.77
N THR A 29 -4.40 18.86 16.15
CA THR A 29 -4.76 20.26 16.37
C THR A 29 -5.80 20.79 15.37
N ALA A 30 -6.10 20.04 14.31
CA ALA A 30 -7.09 20.39 13.30
C ALA A 30 -8.55 20.27 13.83
N SER A 31 -9.47 20.92 13.11
CA SER A 31 -10.92 20.81 13.32
C SER A 31 -11.62 20.55 11.98
N PRO A 32 -12.03 19.30 11.68
CA PRO A 32 -11.93 18.10 12.53
C PRO A 32 -10.50 17.56 12.66
N LYS A 33 -10.25 16.75 13.70
CA LYS A 33 -8.99 16.00 13.88
C LYS A 33 -8.90 14.89 12.83
N THR A 34 -7.72 14.68 12.26
CA THR A 34 -7.48 13.63 11.25
C THR A 34 -6.04 13.18 11.26
N LEU A 35 -5.76 11.93 10.88
CA LEU A 35 -4.41 11.41 10.72
C LEU A 35 -4.29 10.67 9.37
N PRO A 36 -3.16 10.80 8.65
CA PRO A 36 -2.95 10.08 7.39
C PRO A 36 -2.92 8.56 7.56
N ALA A 37 -3.64 7.83 6.69
CA ALA A 37 -3.75 6.36 6.74
C ALA A 37 -2.41 5.62 6.58
N LYS A 38 -1.39 6.24 5.97
CA LYS A 38 -0.03 5.65 5.86
C LYS A 38 0.58 5.29 7.23
N TYR A 39 0.12 5.92 8.31
CA TYR A 39 0.63 5.66 9.66
C TYR A 39 0.09 4.39 10.30
N PHE A 40 -0.93 3.76 9.71
CA PHE A 40 -1.36 2.43 10.15
C PHE A 40 -0.28 1.36 9.95
N TYR A 41 0.62 1.52 8.98
CA TYR A 41 1.54 0.46 8.55
C TYR A 41 2.90 0.51 9.27
N ASP A 42 2.89 0.51 10.61
CA ASP A 42 4.05 0.01 11.35
C ASP A 42 4.11 -1.52 11.29
N ALA A 43 5.13 -2.15 11.87
CA ALA A 43 5.29 -3.60 11.79
C ALA A 43 4.06 -4.38 12.29
N HIS A 44 3.43 -3.93 13.38
CA HIS A 44 2.23 -4.58 13.91
C HIS A 44 1.00 -4.31 13.04
N GLY A 45 0.81 -3.08 12.60
CA GLY A 45 -0.31 -2.74 11.72
C GLY A 45 -0.24 -3.42 10.36
N SER A 46 0.95 -3.63 9.80
CA SER A 46 1.12 -4.47 8.61
C SER A 46 0.64 -5.91 8.85
N GLN A 47 0.94 -6.52 10.01
CA GLN A 47 0.44 -7.86 10.35
C GLN A 47 -1.09 -7.88 10.50
N LEU A 48 -1.67 -6.85 11.12
CA LEU A 48 -3.13 -6.70 11.23
C LEU A 48 -3.76 -6.54 9.84
N TYR A 49 -3.15 -5.79 8.93
CA TYR A 49 -3.62 -5.67 7.55
C TYR A 49 -3.56 -7.03 6.80
N GLU A 50 -2.50 -7.81 6.99
CA GLU A 50 -2.44 -9.17 6.43
C GLU A 50 -3.57 -10.06 6.96
N GLN A 51 -3.93 -9.93 8.23
CA GLN A 51 -5.11 -10.61 8.79
C GLN A 51 -6.40 -10.10 8.15
N ILE A 52 -6.55 -8.78 7.97
CA ILE A 52 -7.70 -8.17 7.27
C ILE A 52 -7.88 -8.77 5.88
N CYS A 53 -6.79 -8.97 5.12
CA CYS A 53 -6.85 -9.60 3.80
C CYS A 53 -7.43 -11.03 3.78
N THR A 54 -7.46 -11.71 4.93
CA THR A 54 -8.03 -13.07 5.08
C THR A 54 -9.47 -13.10 5.58
N LEU A 55 -10.00 -11.96 6.07
CA LEU A 55 -11.33 -11.89 6.65
C LEU A 55 -12.43 -12.15 5.61
N PRO A 56 -13.49 -12.91 5.93
CA PRO A 56 -14.58 -13.17 4.99
C PRO A 56 -15.31 -11.90 4.54
N GLU A 57 -15.34 -10.85 5.36
CA GLU A 57 -15.97 -9.58 5.06
C GLU A 57 -15.14 -8.72 4.09
N TYR A 58 -13.81 -8.77 4.16
CA TYR A 58 -12.91 -7.94 3.36
C TYR A 58 -12.71 -8.46 1.92
N TYR A 59 -13.74 -8.29 1.10
CA TYR A 59 -13.70 -8.69 -0.31
C TYR A 59 -12.67 -7.96 -1.20
N PRO A 60 -12.23 -6.69 -0.96
CA PRO A 60 -11.40 -5.98 -1.95
C PRO A 60 -10.12 -6.74 -2.32
N TYR A 61 -9.46 -7.32 -1.31
CA TYR A 61 -8.26 -8.12 -1.52
C TYR A 61 -8.53 -9.36 -2.39
N ARG A 62 -9.59 -10.11 -2.10
CA ARG A 62 -9.96 -11.32 -2.86
C ARG A 62 -10.38 -11.00 -4.28
N ALA A 63 -11.19 -9.95 -4.47
CA ALA A 63 -11.66 -9.56 -5.80
C ALA A 63 -10.50 -9.20 -6.73
N GLU A 64 -9.54 -8.40 -6.25
CA GLU A 64 -8.35 -8.04 -7.04
C GLU A 64 -7.43 -9.24 -7.27
N ARG A 65 -7.26 -10.10 -6.27
CA ARG A 65 -6.53 -11.37 -6.42
C ARG A 65 -7.14 -12.23 -7.53
N ASP A 66 -8.46 -12.42 -7.54
CA ASP A 66 -9.14 -13.27 -8.52
C ASP A 66 -9.01 -12.71 -9.95
N ILE A 67 -8.99 -11.38 -10.10
CA ILE A 67 -8.69 -10.72 -11.38
C ILE A 67 -7.25 -11.03 -11.82
N LEU A 68 -6.28 -10.88 -10.92
CA LEU A 68 -4.87 -11.14 -11.25
C LEU A 68 -4.62 -12.62 -11.56
N ASP A 69 -5.19 -13.54 -10.79
CA ASP A 69 -5.10 -14.99 -11.04
C ASP A 69 -5.67 -15.37 -12.41
N THR A 70 -6.83 -14.80 -12.75
CA THR A 70 -7.51 -15.10 -14.02
C THR A 70 -6.81 -14.46 -15.23
N TYR A 71 -6.36 -13.21 -15.10
CA TYR A 71 -5.97 -12.37 -16.23
C TYR A 71 -4.48 -11.99 -16.27
N ALA A 72 -3.63 -12.51 -15.37
CA ALA A 72 -2.20 -12.14 -15.33
C ALA A 72 -1.49 -12.32 -16.68
N SER A 73 -1.75 -13.42 -17.40
CA SER A 73 -1.16 -13.66 -18.73
C SER A 73 -1.60 -12.64 -19.77
N GLU A 74 -2.87 -12.22 -19.73
CA GLU A 74 -3.42 -11.20 -20.65
C GLU A 74 -2.86 -9.82 -20.31
N ILE A 75 -2.82 -9.47 -19.01
CA ILE A 75 -2.21 -8.23 -18.51
C ILE A 75 -0.74 -8.17 -18.93
N TYR A 76 0.02 -9.25 -18.74
CA TYR A 76 1.41 -9.36 -19.20
C TYR A 76 1.53 -9.17 -20.71
N GLY A 77 0.67 -9.81 -21.51
CA GLY A 77 0.66 -9.67 -22.97
C GLY A 77 0.40 -8.23 -23.44
N ALA A 78 -0.51 -7.51 -22.78
CA ALA A 78 -0.82 -6.12 -23.09
C ALA A 78 0.26 -5.14 -22.58
N MET A 79 0.83 -5.42 -21.42
CA MET A 79 1.88 -4.61 -20.79
C MET A 79 3.23 -4.74 -21.52
N GLY A 80 3.52 -5.94 -22.03
CA GLY A 80 4.83 -6.30 -22.57
C GLY A 80 5.86 -6.61 -21.48
N HIS A 81 7.04 -7.05 -21.90
CA HIS A 81 8.14 -7.41 -21.00
C HIS A 81 8.89 -6.17 -20.49
N LEU A 82 8.24 -5.40 -19.61
CA LEU A 82 8.79 -4.19 -18.99
C LEU A 82 9.28 -4.47 -17.56
N PRO A 83 10.25 -3.70 -17.03
CA PRO A 83 10.49 -3.65 -15.59
C PRO A 83 9.19 -3.29 -14.84
N LEU A 84 8.91 -4.00 -13.75
CA LEU A 84 7.69 -3.81 -12.97
C LEU A 84 8.01 -3.03 -11.70
N ILE A 85 7.43 -1.84 -11.55
CA ILE A 85 7.48 -1.04 -10.32
C ILE A 85 6.14 -1.20 -9.62
N GLU A 86 6.12 -1.39 -8.31
CA GLU A 86 4.89 -1.49 -7.54
C GLU A 86 4.90 -0.53 -6.35
N LEU A 87 3.90 0.36 -6.29
CA LEU A 87 3.72 1.28 -5.18
C LEU A 87 2.85 0.64 -4.09
N GLY A 88 3.34 0.64 -2.85
CA GLY A 88 2.66 -0.01 -1.72
C GLY A 88 2.62 -1.53 -1.89
N SER A 89 3.79 -2.13 -2.18
CA SER A 89 3.90 -3.56 -2.51
C SER A 89 3.53 -4.50 -1.37
N GLY A 90 3.61 -4.06 -0.12
CA GLY A 90 3.39 -4.90 1.06
C GLY A 90 4.22 -6.18 0.99
N ASN A 91 3.57 -7.34 1.15
CA ASN A 91 4.20 -8.66 1.06
C ASN A 91 4.30 -9.22 -0.39
N ALA A 92 3.89 -8.43 -1.39
CA ALA A 92 3.89 -8.78 -2.81
C ALA A 92 3.14 -10.08 -3.15
N ALA A 93 2.15 -10.49 -2.34
CA ALA A 93 1.39 -11.71 -2.57
C ALA A 93 0.62 -11.66 -3.90
N LYS A 94 -0.01 -10.53 -4.21
CA LYS A 94 -0.73 -10.30 -5.48
C LYS A 94 0.21 -10.18 -6.67
N THR A 95 1.40 -9.63 -6.46
CA THR A 95 2.41 -9.43 -7.51
C THR A 95 2.89 -10.75 -8.10
N ARG A 96 2.87 -11.83 -7.30
CA ARG A 96 3.25 -13.17 -7.76
C ARG A 96 2.50 -13.63 -8.99
N TYR A 97 1.20 -13.33 -9.11
CA TYR A 97 0.42 -13.68 -10.31
C TYR A 97 1.02 -13.06 -11.58
N LEU A 98 1.46 -11.80 -11.52
CA LEU A 98 2.15 -11.16 -12.64
C LEU A 98 3.56 -11.75 -12.81
N LEU A 99 4.31 -11.95 -11.73
CA LEU A 99 5.66 -12.51 -11.79
C LEU A 99 5.68 -13.94 -12.38
N ASP A 100 4.63 -14.73 -12.16
CA ASP A 100 4.46 -16.04 -12.79
C ASP A 100 4.32 -15.92 -14.32
N ALA A 101 3.58 -14.92 -14.79
CA ALA A 101 3.48 -14.63 -16.22
C ALA A 101 4.82 -14.16 -16.82
N TYR A 102 5.59 -13.34 -16.11
CA TYR A 102 6.97 -13.02 -16.50
C TYR A 102 7.85 -14.27 -16.53
N ALA A 103 7.77 -15.09 -15.48
CA ALA A 103 8.61 -16.28 -15.30
C ALA A 103 8.40 -17.31 -16.42
N ALA A 104 7.18 -17.43 -16.93
CA ALA A 104 6.85 -18.31 -18.06
C ALA A 104 7.65 -17.99 -19.34
N THR A 105 8.20 -16.78 -19.47
CA THR A 105 9.04 -16.41 -20.63
C THR A 105 10.51 -16.82 -20.49
N GLY A 106 10.95 -17.13 -19.26
CA GLY A 106 12.36 -17.42 -18.95
C GLY A 106 13.31 -16.22 -19.08
N GLN A 107 12.82 -15.02 -19.38
CA GLN A 107 13.63 -13.82 -19.54
C GLN A 107 13.90 -13.14 -18.19
N PRO A 108 15.09 -12.53 -17.99
CA PRO A 108 15.36 -11.75 -16.80
C PRO A 108 14.44 -10.53 -16.68
N VAL A 109 13.90 -10.29 -15.49
CA VAL A 109 13.04 -9.13 -15.22
C VAL A 109 13.51 -8.40 -13.96
N LEU A 110 13.40 -7.06 -13.99
CA LEU A 110 13.61 -6.20 -12.84
C LEU A 110 12.26 -5.88 -12.18
N TYR A 111 12.15 -6.18 -10.89
CA TYR A 111 11.03 -5.78 -10.04
C TYR A 111 11.48 -4.73 -9.03
N CYS A 112 10.73 -3.64 -8.91
CA CYS A 112 11.06 -2.51 -8.04
C CYS A 112 9.89 -2.26 -7.07
N PRO A 113 9.82 -2.97 -5.93
CA PRO A 113 8.82 -2.71 -4.91
C PRO A 113 9.15 -1.41 -4.16
N VAL A 114 8.13 -0.57 -3.97
CA VAL A 114 8.20 0.67 -3.19
C VAL A 114 7.23 0.57 -2.02
N ASP A 115 7.73 0.73 -0.79
CA ASP A 115 6.88 0.65 0.40
C ASP A 115 7.42 1.51 1.55
N ILE A 116 6.53 1.90 2.47
CA ILE A 116 6.88 2.59 3.72
C ILE A 116 7.35 1.60 4.79
N SER A 117 7.06 0.31 4.64
CA SER A 117 7.50 -0.75 5.54
C SER A 117 8.78 -1.40 5.02
N LEU A 118 9.92 -1.02 5.62
CA LEU A 118 11.21 -1.64 5.35
C LEU A 118 11.20 -3.15 5.58
N ALA A 119 10.53 -3.60 6.64
CA ALA A 119 10.43 -5.02 6.98
C ALA A 119 9.69 -5.81 5.89
N ALA A 120 8.58 -5.28 5.36
CA ALA A 120 7.84 -5.92 4.28
C ALA A 120 8.67 -6.03 2.99
N LEU A 121 9.46 -4.99 2.67
CA LEU A 121 10.39 -5.00 1.52
C LEU A 121 11.48 -6.07 1.67
N GLU A 122 12.13 -6.14 2.83
CA GLU A 122 13.21 -7.11 3.07
C GLU A 122 12.70 -8.56 3.05
N GLU A 123 11.56 -8.81 3.69
CA GLU A 123 10.94 -10.13 3.73
C GLU A 123 10.45 -10.58 2.35
N SER A 124 9.70 -9.73 1.64
CA SER A 124 9.18 -10.06 0.30
C SER A 124 10.32 -10.25 -0.70
N ALA A 125 11.34 -9.39 -0.69
CA ALA A 125 12.48 -9.53 -1.60
C ALA A 125 13.24 -10.84 -1.39
N SER A 126 13.46 -11.25 -0.13
CA SER A 126 14.13 -12.52 0.17
C SER A 126 13.36 -13.72 -0.38
N LYS A 127 12.03 -13.77 -0.15
CA LYS A 127 11.16 -14.85 -0.65
C LYS A 127 11.10 -14.88 -2.18
N LEU A 128 10.86 -13.74 -2.80
CA LEU A 128 10.74 -13.64 -4.26
C LEU A 128 12.05 -14.01 -4.98
N LEU A 129 13.21 -13.63 -4.45
CA LEU A 129 14.49 -14.01 -5.08
C LEU A 129 14.80 -15.50 -4.98
N ALA A 130 14.24 -16.20 -4.00
CA ALA A 130 14.32 -17.65 -3.89
C ALA A 130 13.33 -18.36 -4.82
N GLU A 131 12.11 -17.81 -4.95
CA GLU A 131 11.03 -18.34 -5.79
C GLU A 131 11.29 -18.10 -7.29
N TYR A 132 11.88 -16.97 -7.66
CA TYR A 132 12.03 -16.51 -9.05
C TYR A 132 13.51 -16.30 -9.43
N PRO A 133 14.20 -17.31 -10.02
CA PRO A 133 15.62 -17.20 -10.38
C PRO A 133 15.95 -16.12 -11.42
N MET A 134 14.99 -15.77 -12.28
CA MET A 134 15.13 -14.73 -13.31
C MET A 134 14.99 -13.30 -12.76
N LEU A 135 14.57 -13.16 -11.50
CA LEU A 135 14.24 -11.88 -10.89
C LEU A 135 15.50 -11.19 -10.36
N SER A 136 15.61 -9.90 -10.68
CA SER A 136 16.41 -8.93 -9.92
C SER A 136 15.46 -7.95 -9.23
N ILE A 137 15.79 -7.55 -8.00
CA ILE A 137 14.96 -6.66 -7.19
C ILE A 137 15.73 -5.38 -6.85
N HIS A 138 15.09 -4.23 -7.10
CA HIS A 138 15.50 -2.94 -6.53
C HIS A 138 14.40 -2.45 -5.58
N ALA A 139 14.51 -2.82 -4.30
CA ALA A 139 13.56 -2.40 -3.28
C ALA A 139 13.79 -0.95 -2.85
N MET A 140 12.71 -0.18 -2.68
CA MET A 140 12.75 1.25 -2.38
C MET A 140 11.90 1.54 -1.14
N HIS A 141 12.56 1.71 0.00
CA HIS A 141 11.91 2.13 1.23
C HIS A 141 11.63 3.64 1.15
N ALA A 142 10.38 4.01 0.90
CA ALA A 142 9.95 5.38 0.64
C ALA A 142 8.47 5.62 0.92
N ASP A 143 8.13 6.86 1.32
CA ASP A 143 6.75 7.36 1.38
C ASP A 143 6.29 7.80 -0.03
N PHE A 144 5.76 6.85 -0.80
CA PHE A 144 5.28 7.10 -2.16
C PHE A 144 4.09 8.07 -2.21
N ALA A 145 3.35 8.24 -1.12
CA ALA A 145 2.23 9.18 -1.07
C ALA A 145 2.71 10.63 -1.08
N ARG A 146 3.90 10.89 -0.53
CA ARG A 146 4.54 12.22 -0.56
C ARG A 146 5.49 12.42 -1.73
N ASN A 147 6.13 11.35 -2.19
CA ASN A 147 7.15 11.42 -3.22
C ASN A 147 7.05 10.23 -4.18
N PRO A 148 6.01 10.19 -5.05
CA PRO A 148 5.93 9.16 -6.07
C PRO A 148 7.11 9.25 -7.06
N GLY A 149 7.72 10.42 -7.20
CA GLY A 149 8.89 10.66 -8.04
C GLY A 149 10.18 9.94 -7.60
N VAL A 150 10.17 9.28 -6.44
CA VAL A 150 11.29 8.42 -6.00
C VAL A 150 11.65 7.40 -7.09
N ILE A 151 10.68 6.90 -7.85
CA ILE A 151 10.88 5.90 -8.91
C ILE A 151 11.83 6.38 -10.03
N ASN A 152 12.01 7.70 -10.21
CA ASN A 152 12.95 8.24 -11.21
C ASN A 152 14.41 7.92 -10.88
N THR A 153 14.75 7.65 -9.61
CA THR A 153 16.13 7.26 -9.24
C THR A 153 16.55 5.93 -9.85
N LEU A 154 15.60 5.13 -10.35
CA LEU A 154 15.88 3.87 -11.03
C LEU A 154 16.46 4.09 -12.45
N GLY A 155 16.28 5.28 -13.04
CA GLY A 155 16.80 5.60 -14.38
C GLY A 155 16.24 4.72 -15.50
N LEU A 156 15.03 4.17 -15.34
CA LEU A 156 14.44 3.25 -16.30
C LEU A 156 13.85 4.00 -17.50
N PRO A 157 14.26 3.68 -18.74
CA PRO A 157 13.76 4.35 -19.94
C PRO A 157 12.30 3.97 -20.24
N ARG A 158 11.89 2.76 -19.85
CA ARG A 158 10.51 2.26 -19.94
C ARG A 158 10.18 1.38 -18.74
N LYS A 159 8.92 1.39 -18.31
CA LYS A 159 8.45 0.71 -17.08
C LYS A 159 6.95 0.47 -17.09
N ALA A 160 6.55 -0.58 -16.38
CA ALA A 160 5.19 -0.73 -15.90
C ALA A 160 5.13 -0.29 -14.44
N LEU A 161 4.13 0.52 -14.11
CA LEU A 161 3.84 0.97 -12.75
C LEU A 161 2.54 0.33 -12.28
N ALA A 162 2.59 -0.42 -11.20
CA ALA A 162 1.45 -1.03 -10.55
C ALA A 162 1.09 -0.28 -9.27
N PHE A 163 -0.21 -0.03 -9.07
CA PHE A 163 -0.76 0.50 -7.84
C PHE A 163 -2.06 -0.23 -7.51
N PHE A 164 -1.95 -1.25 -6.67
CA PHE A 164 -3.02 -2.20 -6.36
C PHE A 164 -3.70 -1.91 -5.01
N GLY A 165 -4.73 -2.69 -4.71
CA GLY A 165 -5.43 -2.71 -3.42
C GLY A 165 -6.37 -1.54 -3.21
N SER A 166 -6.72 -0.81 -4.28
CA SER A 166 -7.49 0.43 -4.19
C SER A 166 -6.86 1.46 -3.22
N ASN A 167 -5.53 1.44 -3.08
CA ASN A 167 -4.79 2.35 -2.20
C ASN A 167 -4.99 3.83 -2.55
N LEU A 168 -5.32 4.14 -3.81
CA LEU A 168 -5.74 5.48 -4.23
C LEU A 168 -6.93 6.02 -3.42
N GLY A 169 -7.80 5.13 -2.93
CA GLY A 169 -8.95 5.45 -2.09
C GLY A 169 -8.60 5.90 -0.67
N ASN A 170 -7.34 5.78 -0.24
CA ASN A 170 -6.86 6.35 1.03
C ASN A 170 -6.61 7.86 0.95
N PHE A 171 -6.67 8.43 -0.26
CA PHE A 171 -6.53 9.86 -0.49
C PHE A 171 -7.90 10.53 -0.57
N THR A 172 -7.96 11.80 -0.16
CA THR A 172 -9.07 12.66 -0.53
C THR A 172 -9.11 12.84 -2.04
N ARG A 173 -10.26 13.27 -2.59
CA ARG A 173 -10.39 13.49 -4.04
C ARG A 173 -9.35 14.45 -4.61
N ALA A 174 -8.98 15.50 -3.87
CA ALA A 174 -7.95 16.45 -4.29
C ALA A 174 -6.57 15.76 -4.35
N GLU A 175 -6.21 15.05 -3.28
CA GLU A 175 -4.96 14.29 -3.20
C GLU A 175 -4.87 13.18 -4.26
N SER A 176 -5.97 12.46 -4.56
CA SER A 176 -5.99 11.46 -5.64
C SER A 176 -5.73 12.09 -7.01
N LEU A 177 -6.29 13.29 -7.26
CA LEU A 177 -6.07 14.01 -8.52
C LEU A 177 -4.62 14.46 -8.66
N ASP A 178 -4.04 15.01 -7.58
CA ASP A 178 -2.65 15.44 -7.58
C ASP A 178 -1.70 14.25 -7.73
N PHE A 179 -1.96 13.15 -7.02
CA PHE A 179 -1.22 11.91 -7.17
C PHE A 179 -1.27 11.38 -8.63
N LEU A 180 -2.45 11.33 -9.24
CA LEU A 180 -2.58 10.86 -10.64
C LEU A 180 -1.91 11.82 -11.64
N ARG A 181 -1.92 13.13 -11.38
CA ARG A 181 -1.16 14.10 -12.19
C ARG A 181 0.33 13.83 -12.07
N ASP A 182 0.84 13.63 -10.86
CA ASP A 182 2.24 13.31 -10.61
C ASP A 182 2.62 12.02 -11.34
N ILE A 183 1.83 10.94 -11.22
CA ILE A 183 2.03 9.70 -11.99
C ILE A 183 2.07 10.00 -13.51
N GLY A 184 1.16 10.83 -14.02
CA GLY A 184 1.14 11.24 -15.42
C GLY A 184 2.41 11.97 -15.88
N THR A 185 3.13 12.65 -14.98
CA THR A 185 4.44 13.27 -15.30
C THR A 185 5.61 12.28 -15.24
N LEU A 186 5.46 11.16 -14.52
CA LEU A 186 6.49 10.14 -14.34
C LEU A 186 6.49 9.08 -15.45
N LEU A 187 5.36 8.94 -16.16
CA LEU A 187 5.16 7.94 -17.21
C LEU A 187 5.32 8.55 -18.59
N GLY A 188 6.10 7.87 -19.44
CA GLY A 188 6.24 8.17 -20.86
C GLY A 188 5.15 7.51 -21.73
N PRO A 189 5.11 7.81 -23.04
CA PRO A 189 4.12 7.25 -23.96
C PRO A 189 4.12 5.72 -24.07
N ASP A 190 5.26 5.08 -23.80
CA ASP A 190 5.46 3.64 -23.90
C ASP A 190 5.49 2.92 -22.53
N ASP A 191 5.17 3.65 -21.46
CA ASP A 191 5.01 3.11 -20.12
C ASP A 191 3.58 2.62 -19.89
N VAL A 192 3.40 1.75 -18.91
CA VAL A 192 2.10 1.15 -18.58
C VAL A 192 1.72 1.46 -17.15
N PHE A 193 0.46 1.84 -16.90
CA PHE A 193 -0.06 2.03 -15.55
C PHE A 193 -1.16 1.01 -15.26
N LEU A 194 -0.92 0.15 -14.27
CA LEU A 194 -1.86 -0.84 -13.76
C LEU A 194 -2.43 -0.30 -12.44
N LEU A 195 -3.71 0.10 -12.45
CA LEU A 195 -4.37 0.69 -11.29
C LEU A 195 -5.53 -0.21 -10.84
N GLY A 196 -5.48 -0.65 -9.58
CA GLY A 196 -6.61 -1.28 -8.91
C GLY A 196 -7.52 -0.23 -8.29
N VAL A 197 -8.81 -0.27 -8.62
CA VAL A 197 -9.83 0.63 -8.04
C VAL A 197 -11.02 -0.19 -7.60
N ASP A 198 -11.38 -0.10 -6.33
CA ASP A 198 -12.62 -0.70 -5.85
C ASP A 198 -13.82 0.15 -6.26
N LEU A 199 -14.89 -0.52 -6.71
CA LEU A 199 -16.07 0.14 -7.27
C LEU A 199 -17.16 0.36 -6.22
N GLN A 200 -18.02 1.35 -6.44
CA GLN A 200 -19.20 1.56 -5.60
C GLN A 200 -20.10 0.32 -5.60
N LYS A 201 -20.64 -0.01 -4.42
CA LYS A 201 -21.55 -1.12 -4.21
C LYS A 201 -22.39 -0.90 -2.95
N SER A 202 -23.25 -1.85 -2.61
CA SER A 202 -24.15 -1.74 -1.46
C SER A 202 -23.39 -1.53 -0.14
N GLN A 203 -23.91 -0.66 0.72
CA GLN A 203 -23.40 -0.45 2.07
C GLN A 203 -23.41 -1.73 2.92
N THR A 204 -24.34 -2.65 2.63
CA THR A 204 -24.43 -3.95 3.30
C THR A 204 -23.22 -4.84 3.02
N LEU A 205 -22.45 -4.54 1.97
CA LEU A 205 -21.20 -5.22 1.63
C LEU A 205 -19.98 -4.37 1.98
N LEU A 206 -20.08 -3.04 1.82
CA LEU A 206 -18.98 -2.13 2.15
C LEU A 206 -18.71 -2.04 3.65
N LEU A 207 -19.72 -1.81 4.48
CA LEU A 207 -19.50 -1.58 5.91
C LEU A 207 -18.83 -2.76 6.62
N PRO A 208 -19.30 -4.02 6.45
CA PRO A 208 -18.65 -5.16 7.10
C PRO A 208 -17.18 -5.35 6.70
N ALA A 209 -16.80 -4.93 5.48
CA ALA A 209 -15.41 -5.03 5.03
C ALA A 209 -14.47 -4.14 5.87
N TYR A 210 -14.98 -3.09 6.53
CA TYR A 210 -14.20 -2.18 7.36
C TYR A 210 -14.62 -2.18 8.82
N ASP A 211 -15.57 -3.04 9.20
CA ASP A 211 -16.09 -3.25 10.55
C ASP A 211 -16.42 -4.73 10.72
N ASP A 212 -15.38 -5.55 10.60
CA ASP A 212 -15.49 -7.00 10.62
C ASP A 212 -15.92 -7.53 12.00
N ALA A 213 -16.66 -8.63 12.01
CA ALA A 213 -17.20 -9.19 13.25
C ALA A 213 -16.11 -9.74 14.20
N GLN A 214 -14.89 -9.97 13.69
CA GLN A 214 -13.76 -10.47 14.46
C GLN A 214 -12.97 -9.33 15.15
N GLY A 215 -13.28 -8.06 14.84
CA GLY A 215 -12.66 -6.89 15.45
C GLY A 215 -11.23 -6.60 15.00
N VAL A 216 -10.76 -7.21 13.89
CA VAL A 216 -9.39 -7.06 13.41
C VAL A 216 -9.18 -5.66 12.81
N THR A 217 -10.16 -5.13 12.07
CA THR A 217 -10.11 -3.76 11.54
C THR A 217 -10.19 -2.72 12.65
N ALA A 218 -10.93 -3.01 13.73
CA ALA A 218 -10.93 -2.17 14.92
C ALA A 218 -9.54 -2.12 15.57
N ALA A 219 -8.90 -3.27 15.76
CA ALA A 219 -7.52 -3.35 16.26
C ALA A 219 -6.52 -2.62 15.35
N PHE A 220 -6.67 -2.75 14.03
CA PHE A 220 -5.86 -2.04 13.03
C PHE A 220 -6.00 -0.52 13.14
N ASN A 221 -7.23 -0.01 13.28
CA ASN A 221 -7.47 1.41 13.43
C ASN A 221 -6.91 1.94 14.78
N ILE A 222 -7.15 1.23 15.87
CA ILE A 222 -6.69 1.58 17.23
C ILE A 222 -5.15 1.51 17.35
N ASN A 223 -4.48 0.66 16.57
CA ASN A 223 -3.02 0.54 16.58
C ASN A 223 -2.31 1.88 16.36
N LEU A 224 -2.91 2.83 15.65
CA LEU A 224 -2.34 4.16 15.48
C LEU A 224 -2.14 4.90 16.81
N LEU A 225 -3.05 4.70 17.79
CA LEU A 225 -2.90 5.25 19.14
C LEU A 225 -1.73 4.60 19.88
N HIS A 226 -1.61 3.27 19.79
CA HIS A 226 -0.48 2.53 20.36
C HIS A 226 0.85 2.99 19.78
N ARG A 227 0.89 3.22 18.46
CA ARG A 227 2.06 3.74 17.76
C ARG A 227 2.44 5.14 18.27
N MET A 228 1.47 6.06 18.37
CA MET A 228 1.73 7.40 18.90
C MET A 228 2.27 7.34 20.34
N ASN A 229 1.70 6.49 21.20
CA ASN A 229 2.20 6.32 22.58
C ASN A 229 3.65 5.81 22.61
N ARG A 230 4.00 4.88 21.72
CA ARG A 230 5.35 4.29 21.67
C ARG A 230 6.40 5.19 21.03
N GLU A 231 6.07 5.83 19.92
CA GLU A 231 7.06 6.55 19.08
C GLU A 231 7.14 8.05 19.40
N LEU A 232 6.07 8.64 19.95
CA LEU A 232 5.97 10.08 20.19
C LEU A 232 5.75 10.42 21.67
N ASP A 233 5.93 9.45 22.57
CA ASP A 233 5.68 9.57 24.01
C ASP A 233 4.29 10.15 24.34
N ALA A 234 3.29 9.83 23.51
CA ALA A 234 1.90 10.20 23.77
C ALA A 234 1.30 9.34 24.91
N ASN A 235 0.12 9.74 25.39
CA ASN A 235 -0.54 9.12 26.53
C ASN A 235 -2.03 8.82 26.29
N PHE A 236 -2.39 8.40 25.06
CA PHE A 236 -3.75 7.98 24.76
C PHE A 236 -4.14 6.78 25.63
N ASP A 237 -5.24 6.90 26.36
CA ASP A 237 -5.93 5.74 26.93
C ASP A 237 -6.68 5.03 25.82
N VAL A 238 -6.02 4.06 25.19
CA VAL A 238 -6.53 3.34 24.03
C VAL A 238 -7.87 2.65 24.29
N LEU A 239 -8.15 2.26 25.54
CA LEU A 239 -9.41 1.61 25.92
C LEU A 239 -10.60 2.57 25.92
N SER A 240 -10.33 3.88 25.87
CA SER A 240 -11.36 4.91 25.78
C SER A 240 -11.77 5.25 24.35
N PHE A 241 -11.24 4.57 23.33
CA PHE A 241 -11.55 4.83 21.93
C PHE A 241 -12.26 3.65 21.25
N ASP A 242 -13.42 3.93 20.67
CA ASP A 242 -14.16 2.98 19.84
C ASP A 242 -13.80 3.16 18.36
N HIS A 243 -13.62 2.04 17.66
CA HIS A 243 -13.60 2.02 16.20
C HIS A 243 -14.99 2.31 15.65
N VAL A 244 -15.07 3.17 14.63
CA VAL A 244 -16.33 3.44 13.91
C VAL A 244 -16.06 3.48 12.40
N ALA A 245 -16.64 2.56 11.65
CA ALA A 245 -16.71 2.65 10.20
C ALA A 245 -18.03 3.29 9.75
N LEU A 246 -17.95 4.25 8.82
CA LEU A 246 -19.09 4.93 8.24
C LEU A 246 -19.00 4.89 6.71
N TYR A 247 -20.15 4.83 6.05
CA TYR A 247 -20.22 5.08 4.61
C TYR A 247 -20.76 6.49 4.37
N ASN A 248 -19.89 7.36 3.87
CA ASN A 248 -20.27 8.71 3.46
C ASN A 248 -20.93 8.64 2.08
N VAL A 249 -22.25 8.76 2.03
CA VAL A 249 -23.03 8.67 0.79
C VAL A 249 -22.72 9.81 -0.17
N GLU A 250 -22.55 11.04 0.33
CA GLU A 250 -22.30 12.22 -0.50
C GLU A 250 -20.94 12.14 -1.22
N GLN A 251 -19.93 11.62 -0.53
CA GLN A 251 -18.59 11.44 -1.06
C GLN A 251 -18.32 10.04 -1.62
N ALA A 252 -19.29 9.13 -1.50
CA ALA A 252 -19.23 7.72 -1.89
C ALA A 252 -17.95 7.00 -1.41
N ARG A 253 -17.65 7.11 -0.12
CA ARG A 253 -16.44 6.52 0.48
C ARG A 253 -16.71 5.89 1.84
N ILE A 254 -15.88 4.92 2.22
CA ILE A 254 -15.78 4.48 3.60
C ILE A 254 -14.86 5.44 4.38
N GLU A 255 -15.24 5.71 5.63
CA GLU A 255 -14.45 6.47 6.58
C GLU A 255 -14.26 5.63 7.85
N MET A 256 -13.02 5.54 8.32
CA MET A 256 -12.72 4.95 9.62
C MET A 256 -12.41 6.06 10.62
N HIS A 257 -13.07 6.00 11.77
CA HIS A 257 -12.94 6.99 12.84
C HIS A 257 -12.58 6.29 14.15
N LEU A 258 -11.92 7.04 15.04
CA LEU A 258 -11.77 6.68 16.44
C LEU A 258 -12.59 7.65 17.28
N ARG A 259 -13.57 7.13 18.01
CA ARG A 259 -14.48 7.94 18.83
C ARG A 259 -14.08 7.80 20.30
N SER A 260 -13.75 8.92 20.94
CA SER A 260 -13.57 8.97 22.40
C SER A 260 -14.89 8.66 23.10
N SER A 261 -14.83 7.79 24.09
CA SER A 261 -15.92 7.46 25.02
C SER A 261 -15.86 8.26 26.34
N LEU A 262 -14.83 9.09 26.51
CA LEU A 262 -14.71 10.09 27.59
C LEU A 262 -15.63 11.29 27.38
#